data_AF-A0A3D0DPS2-F1
#
_entry.id   AF-A0A3D0DPS2-F1
#
_cell.length_a   1.000
_cell.length_b   1.000
_cell.length_c   1.000
_cell.angle_alpha   90.00
_cell.angle_beta   90.00
_cell.angle_gamma   90.00
#
_symmetry.space_group_name_H-M   'P 1'
#
loop_
_entity.id
_entity.type
_entity.pdbx_description
1 polymer ?
#
loop_
_entity_poly.entity_id
_entity_poly.type
_entity_poly.pdbx_seq_one_letter_code
_entity_poly.pdbx_strand_id
1 'polypeptide(L)'
;MNDMTQDLRTQTLSLVTNQPAAGATAPVTALISAWLGSLDEEDLAGTTPEALAPVLWDGFTQAAKRAGQGCQIAQMRYTDTKGGIATALLILNDDMPYLVDSFVMALRKERVLAAGVMNAVLPVERNASGQVVNVGTAGAPLESYVLVLLNDELAFEELDKLTARIRMVANDAAVVHRDAVAMGDRMPEVAAAAAAAGTPAGQEVAAFL
;
A
#
# COMPACT_ATOMS: atom_id res chain seq x y z
N MET A 1 -3.54 15.15 30.12
CA MET A 1 -4.00 14.08 29.22
C MET A 1 -3.59 14.30 27.76
N ASN A 2 -2.53 15.09 27.50
CA ASN A 2 -2.03 15.41 26.14
C ASN A 2 -0.56 15.02 25.90
N ASP A 3 0.13 14.39 26.86
CA ASP A 3 1.54 13.95 26.70
C ASP A 3 1.68 12.51 26.16
N MET A 4 0.60 11.72 26.14
CA MET A 4 0.68 10.29 25.81
C MET A 4 0.48 10.00 24.32
N THR A 5 -0.06 10.97 23.58
CA THR A 5 -0.32 10.89 22.14
C THR A 5 0.89 11.33 21.31
N GLN A 6 1.76 12.18 21.86
CA GLN A 6 2.85 12.87 21.18
C GLN A 6 4.03 11.97 20.76
N ASP A 7 3.90 10.64 20.77
CA ASP A 7 5.09 9.78 20.73
C ASP A 7 4.90 8.38 20.12
N LEU A 8 3.77 8.03 19.48
CA LEU A 8 3.67 6.69 18.85
C LEU A 8 4.62 6.54 17.66
N ARG A 9 4.63 7.51 16.75
CA ARG A 9 5.55 7.54 15.60
C ARG A 9 7.00 7.61 16.08
N THR A 10 7.28 8.51 17.02
CA THR A 10 8.62 8.77 17.55
C THR A 10 9.14 7.59 18.38
N GLN A 11 8.32 6.96 19.23
CA GLN A 11 8.67 5.70 19.93
C GLN A 11 8.92 4.57 18.94
N THR A 12 8.05 4.40 17.94
CA THR A 12 8.25 3.33 16.93
C THR A 12 9.55 3.56 16.17
N LEU A 13 9.82 4.79 15.74
CA LEU A 13 11.07 5.14 15.08
C LEU A 13 12.28 4.93 16.00
N SER A 14 12.17 5.29 17.27
CA SER A 14 13.20 5.08 18.29
C SER A 14 13.48 3.59 18.48
N LEU A 15 12.44 2.75 18.59
CA LEU A 15 12.60 1.30 18.70
C LEU A 15 13.27 0.71 17.45
N VAL A 16 12.80 1.09 16.25
CA VAL A 16 13.39 0.65 14.99
C VAL A 16 14.87 1.05 14.92
N THR A 17 15.22 2.27 15.29
CA THR A 17 16.60 2.79 15.16
C THR A 17 17.54 2.26 16.24
N ASN A 18 17.07 2.16 17.49
CA ASN A 18 17.90 1.79 18.64
C ASN A 18 17.97 0.27 18.86
N GLN A 19 17.00 -0.49 18.34
CA GLN A 19 16.95 -1.95 18.43
C GLN A 19 16.80 -2.55 17.03
N PRO A 20 17.84 -2.43 16.18
CA PRO A 20 17.79 -2.99 14.83
C PRO A 20 17.65 -4.51 14.88
N ALA A 21 16.81 -5.06 13.99
CA ALA A 21 16.70 -6.50 13.82
C ALA A 21 18.02 -7.10 13.30
N ALA A 22 18.22 -8.41 13.52
CA ALA A 22 19.36 -9.13 12.96
C ALA A 22 19.34 -9.05 11.43
N GLY A 23 20.44 -8.58 10.82
CA GLY A 23 20.52 -8.35 9.37
C GLY A 23 20.00 -6.99 8.91
N ALA A 24 19.72 -6.06 9.83
CA ALA A 24 19.39 -4.67 9.50
C ALA A 24 20.42 -4.04 8.57
N THR A 25 19.94 -3.38 7.52
CA THR A 25 20.76 -2.64 6.56
C THR A 25 20.31 -1.19 6.52
N ALA A 26 21.23 -0.27 6.21
CA ALA A 26 20.92 1.16 6.12
C ALA A 26 19.75 1.47 5.15
N PRO A 27 19.61 0.83 3.97
CA PRO A 27 18.46 1.02 3.10
C PRO A 27 17.12 0.62 3.74
N VAL A 28 17.10 -0.45 4.53
CA VAL A 28 15.87 -0.88 5.24
C VAL A 28 15.50 0.13 6.32
N THR A 29 16.46 0.59 7.11
CA THR A 29 16.23 1.65 8.12
C THR A 29 15.71 2.92 7.46
N ALA A 30 16.28 3.32 6.31
CA ALA A 30 15.85 4.49 5.56
C ALA A 30 14.41 4.36 5.05
N LEU A 31 14.04 3.18 4.52
CA LEU A 31 12.66 2.88 4.11
C LEU A 31 11.69 3.01 5.29
N ILE A 32 11.98 2.36 6.41
CA ILE A 32 11.09 2.39 7.58
C ILE A 32 10.96 3.83 8.12
N SER A 33 12.08 4.56 8.20
CA SER A 33 12.09 5.94 8.69
C SER A 33 11.28 6.88 7.79
N ALA A 34 11.44 6.76 6.46
CA ALA A 34 10.68 7.54 5.51
C ALA A 34 9.18 7.19 5.53
N TRP A 35 8.86 5.90 5.65
CA TRP A 35 7.48 5.43 5.75
C TRP A 35 6.79 5.97 7.02
N LEU A 36 7.40 5.77 8.20
CA LEU A 36 6.87 6.29 9.46
C LEU A 36 6.76 7.82 9.45
N GLY A 37 7.73 8.51 8.87
CA GLY A 37 7.71 9.97 8.73
C GLY A 37 6.62 10.51 7.80
N SER A 38 6.03 9.66 6.97
CA SER A 38 4.96 10.02 6.04
C SER A 38 3.55 9.77 6.59
N LEU A 39 3.44 9.07 7.74
CA LEU A 39 2.16 8.78 8.37
C LEU A 39 1.79 9.82 9.41
N ASP A 40 0.50 10.04 9.60
CA ASP A 40 -0.04 10.82 10.72
C ASP A 40 -0.16 9.96 11.98
N GLU A 41 -0.24 10.60 13.15
CA GLU A 41 -0.37 9.86 14.43
C GLU A 41 -1.69 9.08 14.51
N GLU A 42 -2.73 9.59 13.87
CA GLU A 42 -4.04 8.97 13.78
C GLU A 42 -3.99 7.64 13.00
N ASP A 43 -3.10 7.53 12.00
CA ASP A 43 -2.92 6.29 11.23
C ASP A 43 -2.34 5.15 12.08
N LEU A 44 -1.56 5.51 13.11
CA LEU A 44 -0.95 4.56 14.04
C LEU A 44 -1.86 4.25 15.23
N ALA A 45 -3.00 4.92 15.36
CA ALA A 45 -3.93 4.72 16.46
C ALA A 45 -4.42 3.25 16.50
N GLY A 46 -4.43 2.66 17.69
CA GLY A 46 -4.81 1.26 17.87
C GLY A 46 -3.69 0.24 17.63
N THR A 47 -2.46 0.70 17.35
CA THR A 47 -1.23 -0.11 17.37
C THR A 47 -0.37 0.22 18.58
N THR A 48 0.70 -0.56 18.83
CA THR A 48 1.76 -0.18 19.78
C THR A 48 3.12 -0.22 19.09
N PRO A 49 4.08 0.61 19.51
CA PRO A 49 5.44 0.60 18.95
C PRO A 49 6.11 -0.77 19.02
N GLU A 50 5.90 -1.53 20.10
CA GLU A 50 6.48 -2.85 20.32
C GLU A 50 5.87 -3.91 19.39
N ALA A 51 4.57 -3.79 19.07
CA ALA A 51 3.91 -4.66 18.12
C ALA A 51 4.33 -4.33 16.67
N LEU A 52 4.52 -3.05 16.38
CA LEU A 52 4.74 -2.57 15.02
C LEU A 52 6.22 -2.68 14.58
N ALA A 53 7.18 -2.37 15.44
CA ALA A 53 8.60 -2.36 15.07
C ALA A 53 9.11 -3.70 14.47
N PRO A 54 8.78 -4.89 15.02
CA PRO A 54 9.18 -6.16 14.41
C PRO A 54 8.56 -6.39 13.02
N VAL A 55 7.31 -5.98 12.84
CA VAL A 55 6.57 -6.09 11.57
C VAL A 55 7.20 -5.21 10.50
N LEU A 56 7.57 -3.99 10.86
CA LEU A 56 8.27 -3.08 9.95
C LEU A 56 9.62 -3.66 9.55
N TRP A 57 10.39 -4.19 10.49
CA TRP A 57 11.67 -4.80 10.17
C TRP A 57 11.54 -5.98 9.21
N ASP A 58 10.65 -6.94 9.49
CA ASP A 58 10.46 -8.11 8.63
C ASP A 58 9.92 -7.71 7.25
N GLY A 59 8.83 -6.94 7.22
CA GLY A 59 8.19 -6.50 5.99
C GLY A 59 9.11 -5.68 5.09
N PHE A 60 9.77 -4.64 5.63
CA PHE A 60 10.65 -3.79 4.83
C PHE A 60 11.96 -4.48 4.45
N THR A 61 12.44 -5.47 5.22
CA THR A 61 13.57 -6.31 4.78
C THR A 61 13.20 -7.12 3.54
N GLN A 62 11.99 -7.71 3.51
CA GLN A 62 11.48 -8.40 2.33
C GLN A 62 11.25 -7.43 1.15
N ALA A 63 10.75 -6.21 1.42
CA ALA A 63 10.50 -5.19 0.39
C ALA A 63 11.76 -4.46 -0.11
N ALA A 64 12.90 -4.60 0.59
CA ALA A 64 14.18 -3.99 0.21
C ALA A 64 14.70 -4.51 -1.14
N LYS A 65 14.24 -5.69 -1.57
CA LYS A 65 14.51 -6.25 -2.89
C LYS A 65 13.21 -6.55 -3.62
N ARG A 66 13.05 -5.95 -4.81
CA ARG A 66 11.97 -6.33 -5.72
C ARG A 66 12.33 -7.59 -6.49
N ALA A 67 11.41 -8.54 -6.53
CA ALA A 67 11.54 -9.77 -7.31
C ALA A 67 11.13 -9.58 -8.79
N GLY A 68 10.34 -8.55 -9.10
CA GLY A 68 9.84 -8.29 -10.45
C GLY A 68 9.00 -7.02 -10.52
N GLN A 69 8.25 -6.88 -11.62
CA GLN A 69 7.28 -5.80 -11.81
C GLN A 69 5.93 -6.12 -11.16
N GLY A 70 5.17 -5.08 -10.83
CA GLY A 70 3.84 -5.17 -10.24
C GLY A 70 3.85 -5.40 -8.73
N CYS A 71 2.70 -5.85 -8.22
CA CYS A 71 2.44 -5.97 -6.79
C CYS A 71 3.27 -7.09 -6.15
N GLN A 72 4.06 -6.73 -5.15
CA GLN A 72 4.81 -7.64 -4.27
C GLN A 72 4.22 -7.56 -2.85
N ILE A 73 4.09 -8.70 -2.18
CA ILE A 73 3.49 -8.77 -0.85
C ILE A 73 4.46 -9.50 0.06
N ALA A 74 4.92 -8.82 1.11
CA ALA A 74 5.56 -9.46 2.25
C ALA A 74 4.47 -9.93 3.22
N GLN A 75 4.62 -11.14 3.74
CA GLN A 75 3.68 -11.75 4.68
C GLN A 75 4.40 -11.90 6.01
N MET A 76 3.78 -11.41 7.08
CA MET A 76 4.36 -11.43 8.41
C MET A 76 3.31 -11.92 9.42
N ARG A 77 3.79 -12.34 10.59
CA ARG A 77 2.97 -12.52 11.78
C ARG A 77 3.31 -11.41 12.76
N TYR A 78 2.32 -10.93 13.50
CA TYR A 78 2.52 -9.92 14.52
C TYR A 78 1.71 -10.23 15.77
N THR A 79 2.16 -9.70 16.90
CA THR A 79 1.41 -9.75 18.15
C THR A 79 0.48 -8.54 18.20
N ASP A 80 -0.82 -8.78 18.27
CA ASP A 80 -1.81 -7.70 18.35
C ASP A 80 -1.78 -6.99 19.71
N THR A 81 -2.56 -5.93 19.86
CA THR A 81 -2.62 -5.14 21.10
C THR A 81 -3.23 -5.90 22.29
N LYS A 82 -3.82 -7.07 22.06
CA LYS A 82 -4.40 -7.96 23.07
C LYS A 82 -3.48 -9.15 23.41
N GLY A 83 -2.31 -9.25 22.79
CA GLY A 83 -1.36 -10.34 22.97
C GLY A 83 -1.66 -11.60 22.14
N GLY A 84 -2.64 -11.55 21.23
CA GLY A 84 -2.91 -12.59 20.24
C GLY A 84 -1.93 -12.53 19.07
N ILE A 85 -1.83 -13.60 18.30
CA ILE A 85 -1.08 -13.60 17.04
C ILE A 85 -2.05 -13.32 15.89
N ALA A 86 -1.66 -12.43 15.00
CA ALA A 86 -2.40 -12.07 13.80
C ALA A 86 -1.47 -11.95 12.59
N THR A 87 -2.07 -11.85 11.40
CA THR A 87 -1.33 -11.72 10.13
C THR A 87 -1.15 -10.25 9.75
N ALA A 88 0.01 -9.89 9.23
CA ALA A 88 0.29 -8.59 8.63
C ALA A 88 0.77 -8.75 7.18
N LEU A 89 0.40 -7.82 6.32
CA LEU A 89 0.81 -7.77 4.92
C LEU A 89 1.46 -6.42 4.63
N LEU A 90 2.66 -6.41 4.09
CA LEU A 90 3.23 -5.19 3.47
C LEU A 90 3.14 -5.34 1.96
N ILE A 91 2.28 -4.54 1.35
CA ILE A 91 2.03 -4.54 -0.08
C ILE A 91 2.86 -3.42 -0.71
N LEU A 92 3.76 -3.79 -1.61
CA LEU A 92 4.61 -2.91 -2.40
C LEU A 92 4.11 -2.90 -3.84
N ASN A 93 3.87 -1.71 -4.39
CA ASN A 93 3.54 -1.52 -5.79
C ASN A 93 4.19 -0.24 -6.33
N ASP A 94 4.26 -0.10 -7.66
CA ASP A 94 4.51 1.23 -8.24
C ASP A 94 3.35 2.17 -7.89
N ASP A 95 3.64 3.44 -7.63
CA ASP A 95 2.57 4.38 -7.30
C ASP A 95 1.62 4.59 -8.48
N MET A 96 0.32 4.43 -8.23
CA MET A 96 -0.74 4.65 -9.19
C MET A 96 -2.11 4.78 -8.51
N PRO A 97 -3.12 5.38 -9.17
CA PRO A 97 -4.46 5.54 -8.60
C PRO A 97 -5.14 4.24 -8.19
N TYR A 98 -6.10 4.35 -7.24
CA TYR A 98 -7.04 3.30 -6.80
C TYR A 98 -6.47 2.14 -5.98
N LEU A 99 -5.16 2.08 -5.71
CA LEU A 99 -4.53 0.97 -5.00
C LEU A 99 -5.17 0.66 -3.64
N VAL A 100 -5.25 1.66 -2.75
CA VAL A 100 -5.73 1.46 -1.37
C VAL A 100 -7.18 0.98 -1.37
N ASP A 101 -8.06 1.63 -2.14
CA ASP A 101 -9.47 1.24 -2.25
C ASP A 101 -9.62 -0.19 -2.80
N SER A 102 -8.84 -0.54 -3.83
CA SER A 102 -8.83 -1.90 -4.38
C SER A 102 -8.40 -2.94 -3.35
N PHE A 103 -7.39 -2.66 -2.52
CA PHE A 103 -6.95 -3.57 -1.46
C PHE A 103 -8.01 -3.72 -0.36
N VAL A 104 -8.64 -2.62 0.06
CA VAL A 104 -9.75 -2.65 1.03
C VAL A 104 -10.94 -3.44 0.47
N MET A 105 -11.24 -3.29 -0.82
CA MET A 105 -12.29 -4.09 -1.49
C MET A 105 -11.92 -5.57 -1.57
N ALA A 106 -10.66 -5.91 -1.83
CA ALA A 106 -10.18 -7.29 -1.81
C ALA A 106 -10.36 -7.95 -0.42
N LEU A 107 -9.96 -7.25 0.65
CA LEU A 107 -10.16 -7.71 2.03
C LEU A 107 -11.64 -7.97 2.33
N ARG A 108 -12.52 -7.01 2.01
CA ARG A 108 -13.96 -7.16 2.21
C ARG A 108 -14.56 -8.31 1.40
N LYS A 109 -14.09 -8.52 0.16
CA LYS A 109 -14.56 -9.60 -0.71
C LYS A 109 -14.23 -10.97 -0.14
N GLU A 110 -13.04 -11.11 0.44
CA GLU A 110 -12.60 -12.34 1.11
C GLU A 110 -13.07 -12.41 2.58
N ARG A 111 -13.88 -11.45 3.04
CA ARG A 111 -14.43 -11.34 4.40
C ARG A 111 -13.37 -11.26 5.50
N VAL A 112 -12.22 -10.70 5.17
CA VAL A 112 -11.11 -10.49 6.10
C VAL A 112 -11.21 -9.08 6.67
N LEU A 113 -11.11 -8.96 8.00
CA LEU A 113 -11.12 -7.69 8.70
C LEU A 113 -9.69 -7.20 8.97
N ALA A 114 -9.42 -5.95 8.61
CA ALA A 114 -8.19 -5.27 8.97
C ALA A 114 -8.36 -4.53 10.30
N ALA A 115 -7.39 -4.68 11.20
CA ALA A 115 -7.19 -3.84 12.37
C ALA A 115 -6.71 -2.44 11.98
N GLY A 116 -5.91 -2.35 10.92
CA GLY A 116 -5.38 -1.09 10.41
C GLY A 116 -4.88 -1.22 8.98
N VAL A 117 -5.02 -0.13 8.22
CA VAL A 117 -4.49 0.01 6.85
C VAL A 117 -3.76 1.34 6.80
N MET A 118 -2.43 1.29 6.72
CA MET A 118 -1.57 2.48 6.66
C MET A 118 -0.88 2.51 5.31
N ASN A 119 -0.97 3.62 4.59
CA ASN A 119 -0.35 3.77 3.27
C ASN A 119 0.62 4.96 3.25
N ALA A 120 1.75 4.77 2.57
CA ALA A 120 2.63 5.88 2.22
C ALA A 120 3.17 5.68 0.81
N VAL A 121 3.43 6.80 0.13
CA VAL A 121 4.08 6.82 -1.18
C VAL A 121 5.48 7.40 -1.01
N LEU A 122 6.49 6.63 -1.39
CA LEU A 122 7.89 6.99 -1.15
C LEU A 122 8.65 7.05 -2.47
N PRO A 123 9.49 8.08 -2.69
CA PRO A 123 10.47 8.07 -3.78
C PRO A 123 11.61 7.11 -3.43
N VAL A 124 11.79 6.07 -4.24
CA VAL A 124 12.76 4.99 -3.98
C VAL A 124 13.58 4.71 -5.24
N GLU A 125 14.90 4.76 -5.10
CA GLU A 125 15.82 4.33 -6.16
C GLU A 125 16.25 2.89 -5.90
N ARG A 126 16.19 2.08 -6.96
CA ARG A 126 16.65 0.70 -6.94
C ARG A 126 17.71 0.47 -8.02
N ASN A 127 18.66 -0.42 -7.74
CA ASN A 127 19.63 -0.84 -8.74
C ASN A 127 19.02 -1.88 -9.71
N ALA A 128 19.83 -2.32 -10.69
CA ALA A 128 19.41 -3.31 -11.68
C ALA A 128 19.01 -4.68 -11.13
N SER A 129 19.38 -5.02 -9.88
CA SER A 129 18.96 -6.27 -9.21
C SER A 129 17.72 -6.09 -8.34
N GLY A 130 17.08 -4.91 -8.38
CA GLY A 130 15.87 -4.58 -7.62
C GLY A 130 16.11 -4.19 -6.16
N GLN A 131 17.38 -4.08 -5.74
CA GLN A 131 17.76 -3.70 -4.38
C GLN A 131 17.64 -2.18 -4.20
N VAL A 132 17.05 -1.74 -3.09
CA VAL A 132 17.02 -0.32 -2.71
C VAL A 132 18.43 0.22 -2.51
N VAL A 133 18.72 1.35 -3.14
CA VAL A 133 19.97 2.08 -2.99
C VAL A 133 19.77 3.42 -2.29
N ASN A 134 18.69 4.16 -2.59
CA ASN A 134 18.34 5.42 -1.94
C ASN A 134 16.83 5.52 -1.71
N VAL A 135 16.46 6.29 -0.69
CA VAL A 135 15.07 6.58 -0.30
C VAL A 135 14.97 8.08 -0.07
N GLY A 136 13.90 8.73 -0.53
CA GLY A 136 13.70 10.17 -0.32
C GLY A 136 14.32 11.07 -1.40
N THR A 137 14.97 10.50 -2.43
CA THR A 137 15.56 11.31 -3.51
C THR A 137 14.48 11.97 -4.35
N ALA A 138 14.50 13.30 -4.44
CA ALA A 138 13.55 14.05 -5.26
C ALA A 138 13.63 13.62 -6.73
N GLY A 139 12.48 13.29 -7.33
CA GLY A 139 12.38 12.84 -8.72
C GLY A 139 12.67 11.35 -8.94
N ALA A 140 13.01 10.58 -7.90
CA ALA A 140 13.06 9.12 -8.00
C ALA A 140 11.66 8.53 -8.25
N PRO A 141 11.56 7.34 -8.86
CA PRO A 141 10.29 6.64 -9.03
C PRO A 141 9.55 6.50 -7.70
N LEU A 142 8.24 6.72 -7.75
CA LEU A 142 7.37 6.59 -6.58
C LEU A 142 6.90 5.15 -6.42
N GLU A 143 7.01 4.64 -5.19
CA GLU A 143 6.52 3.33 -4.78
C GLU A 143 5.45 3.51 -3.70
N SER A 144 4.32 2.81 -3.85
CA SER A 144 3.24 2.74 -2.87
C SER A 144 3.48 1.57 -1.91
N TYR A 145 3.52 1.88 -0.61
CA TYR A 145 3.69 0.92 0.48
C TYR A 145 2.44 0.93 1.36
N VAL A 146 1.69 -0.17 1.35
CA VAL A 146 0.48 -0.33 2.15
C VAL A 146 0.70 -1.44 3.17
N LEU A 147 0.77 -1.08 4.45
CA LEU A 147 0.78 -2.02 5.56
C LEU A 147 -0.66 -2.30 5.98
N VAL A 148 -1.06 -3.57 5.90
CA VAL A 148 -2.35 -4.06 6.38
C VAL A 148 -2.10 -4.95 7.59
N LEU A 149 -2.67 -4.58 8.73
CA LEU A 149 -2.72 -5.40 9.93
C LEU A 149 -4.08 -6.09 9.98
N LEU A 150 -4.12 -7.41 10.03
CA LEU A 150 -5.37 -8.18 10.10
C LEU A 150 -5.78 -8.42 11.56
N ASN A 151 -7.07 -8.59 11.81
CA ASN A 151 -7.56 -8.90 13.16
C ASN A 151 -7.22 -10.32 13.63
N ASP A 152 -7.04 -11.24 12.67
CA ASP A 152 -6.90 -12.67 12.93
C ASP A 152 -5.64 -13.21 12.23
N GLU A 153 -5.13 -14.33 12.73
CA GLU A 153 -4.14 -15.13 12.02
C GLU A 153 -4.84 -15.94 10.93
N LEU A 154 -4.41 -15.77 9.68
CA LEU A 154 -4.95 -16.52 8.56
C LEU A 154 -4.21 -17.85 8.37
N ALA A 155 -4.97 -18.91 8.06
CA ALA A 155 -4.38 -20.15 7.59
C ALA A 155 -3.74 -19.97 6.20
N PHE A 156 -2.82 -20.86 5.84
CA PHE A 156 -2.07 -20.77 4.58
C PHE A 156 -2.97 -20.62 3.34
N GLU A 157 -4.04 -21.41 3.25
CA GLU A 157 -4.96 -21.37 2.10
C GLU A 157 -5.73 -20.04 2.01
N GLU A 158 -6.16 -19.49 3.16
CA GLU A 158 -6.86 -18.21 3.22
C GLU A 158 -5.92 -17.05 2.85
N LEU A 159 -4.68 -17.12 3.34
CA LEU A 159 -3.64 -16.15 3.04
C LEU A 159 -3.22 -16.18 1.56
N ASP A 160 -3.03 -17.37 0.99
CA ASP A 160 -2.73 -17.55 -0.44
C ASP A 160 -3.85 -16.97 -1.31
N LYS A 161 -5.11 -17.30 -0.97
CA LYS A 161 -6.28 -16.77 -1.65
C LYS A 161 -6.37 -15.24 -1.57
N LEU A 162 -6.16 -14.67 -0.38
CA LEU A 162 -6.18 -13.22 -0.18
C LEU A 162 -5.06 -12.53 -0.97
N THR A 163 -3.84 -13.06 -0.90
CA THR A 163 -2.70 -12.46 -1.60
C THR A 163 -2.83 -12.57 -3.13
N ALA A 164 -3.40 -13.67 -3.64
CA ALA A 164 -3.76 -13.80 -5.05
C ALA A 164 -4.81 -12.76 -5.47
N ARG A 165 -5.83 -12.52 -4.63
CA ARG A 165 -6.84 -11.47 -4.85
C ARG A 165 -6.21 -10.08 -4.89
N ILE A 166 -5.32 -9.76 -3.94
CA ILE A 166 -4.64 -8.46 -3.87
C ILE A 166 -3.81 -8.22 -5.13
N ARG A 167 -3.05 -9.22 -5.60
CA ARG A 167 -2.28 -9.12 -6.85
C ARG A 167 -3.19 -8.90 -8.07
N MET A 168 -4.32 -9.58 -8.12
CA MET A 168 -5.31 -9.42 -9.18
C MET A 168 -5.86 -7.99 -9.24
N VAL A 169 -6.35 -7.46 -8.11
CA VAL A 169 -6.92 -6.11 -8.09
C VAL A 169 -5.87 -5.01 -8.29
N ALA A 170 -4.61 -5.25 -7.91
CA ALA A 170 -3.50 -4.36 -8.26
C ALA A 170 -3.30 -4.34 -9.79
N ASN A 171 -3.31 -5.50 -10.44
CA ASN A 171 -3.19 -5.58 -11.90
C ASN A 171 -4.38 -4.92 -12.61
N ASP A 172 -5.59 -5.08 -12.11
CA ASP A 172 -6.78 -4.42 -12.67
C ASP A 172 -6.65 -2.89 -12.56
N ALA A 173 -6.17 -2.37 -11.42
CA ALA A 173 -5.88 -0.95 -11.27
C ALA A 173 -4.81 -0.46 -12.25
N ALA A 174 -3.77 -1.26 -12.54
CA ALA A 174 -2.75 -0.92 -13.51
C ALA A 174 -3.32 -0.84 -14.94
N VAL A 175 -4.22 -1.76 -15.30
CA VAL A 175 -4.92 -1.74 -16.59
C VAL A 175 -5.77 -0.48 -16.72
N VAL A 176 -6.57 -0.17 -15.69
CA VAL A 176 -7.41 1.05 -15.67
C VAL A 176 -6.54 2.30 -15.77
N HIS A 177 -5.44 2.37 -15.02
CA HIS A 177 -4.54 3.52 -15.07
C HIS A 177 -3.91 3.73 -16.45
N ARG A 178 -3.43 2.65 -17.08
CA ARG A 178 -2.86 2.68 -18.43
C ARG A 178 -3.88 3.16 -19.46
N ASP A 179 -5.11 2.68 -19.36
CA ASP A 179 -6.15 2.92 -20.36
C ASP A 179 -6.91 4.25 -20.12
N ALA A 180 -6.70 4.90 -18.96
CA ALA A 180 -7.44 6.10 -18.54
C ALA A 180 -7.41 7.24 -19.57
N VAL A 181 -6.26 7.50 -20.21
CA VAL A 181 -6.14 8.55 -21.24
C VAL A 181 -6.97 8.18 -22.46
N ALA A 182 -6.80 6.97 -23.00
CA ALA A 182 -7.53 6.51 -24.17
C ALA A 182 -9.05 6.45 -23.94
N MET A 183 -9.48 6.07 -22.73
CA MET A 183 -10.89 6.12 -22.34
C MET A 183 -11.38 7.57 -22.28
N GLY A 184 -10.61 8.47 -21.67
CA GLY A 184 -10.91 9.89 -21.59
C GLY A 184 -11.07 10.54 -22.98
N ASP A 185 -10.19 10.20 -23.92
CA ASP A 185 -10.27 10.67 -25.31
C ASP A 185 -11.46 10.08 -26.06
N ARG A 186 -11.89 8.86 -25.71
CA ARG A 186 -13.02 8.20 -26.35
C ARG A 186 -14.37 8.80 -25.93
N MET A 187 -14.48 9.36 -24.72
CA MET A 187 -15.73 9.98 -24.24
C MET A 187 -16.23 11.14 -25.14
N PRO A 188 -15.42 12.15 -25.50
CA PRO A 188 -15.86 13.22 -26.40
C PRO A 188 -16.14 12.74 -27.82
N GLU A 189 -15.45 11.70 -28.31
CA GLU A 189 -15.77 11.10 -29.62
C GLU A 189 -17.16 10.47 -29.63
N VAL A 190 -17.53 9.77 -28.55
CA VAL A 190 -18.86 9.19 -28.37
C VAL A 190 -19.91 10.28 -28.21
N ALA A 191 -19.62 11.33 -27.44
CA ALA A 191 -20.50 12.50 -27.28
C ALA A 191 -20.78 13.17 -28.64
N ALA A 192 -19.73 13.42 -29.44
CA ALA A 192 -19.87 14.01 -30.76
C ALA A 192 -20.69 13.12 -31.71
N ALA A 193 -20.46 11.81 -31.70
CA ALA A 193 -21.24 10.85 -32.50
C ALA A 193 -22.72 10.81 -32.08
N ALA A 194 -23.01 10.87 -30.78
CA ALA A 194 -24.37 10.92 -30.26
C ALA A 194 -25.09 12.23 -30.66
N ALA A 195 -24.42 13.37 -30.57
CA ALA A 195 -24.95 14.66 -31.00
C ALA A 195 -25.24 14.69 -32.52
N ALA A 196 -24.39 14.06 -33.33
CA ALA A 196 -24.56 14.00 -34.78
C ALA A 196 -25.82 13.26 -35.24
N ALA A 197 -26.43 12.42 -34.39
CA ALA A 197 -27.71 11.78 -34.67
C ALA A 197 -28.89 12.77 -34.70
N GLY A 198 -28.73 13.98 -34.15
CA GLY A 198 -29.74 15.05 -34.19
C GLY A 198 -31.01 14.77 -33.40
N THR A 199 -31.02 13.74 -32.55
CA THR A 199 -32.17 13.41 -31.69
C THR A 199 -32.05 14.08 -30.32
N PRO A 200 -33.16 14.37 -29.61
CA PRO A 200 -33.11 14.90 -28.25
C PRO A 200 -32.30 14.01 -27.29
N ALA A 201 -32.49 12.68 -27.38
CA ALA A 201 -31.73 11.72 -26.59
C ALA A 201 -30.23 11.75 -26.91
N GLY A 202 -29.86 11.94 -28.18
CA GLY A 202 -28.45 12.08 -28.59
C GLY A 202 -27.79 13.32 -28.02
N GLN A 203 -28.53 14.43 -27.90
CA GLN A 203 -28.05 15.65 -27.25
C GLN A 203 -27.90 15.49 -25.73
N GLU A 204 -28.83 14.79 -25.07
CA GLU A 204 -28.72 14.48 -23.64
C GLU A 204 -27.50 13.61 -23.33
N VAL A 205 -27.26 12.56 -24.13
CA VAL A 205 -26.06 11.70 -23.99
C VAL A 205 -24.79 12.51 -24.20
N ALA A 206 -24.75 13.38 -25.21
CA ALA A 206 -23.59 14.22 -25.49
C ALA A 206 -23.32 15.27 -24.40
N ALA A 207 -24.34 15.71 -23.68
CA ALA A 207 -24.19 16.65 -22.56
C ALA A 207 -23.76 15.97 -21.25
N PHE A 208 -24.03 14.66 -21.13
CA PHE A 208 -23.66 13.87 -19.95
C PHE A 208 -22.21 13.38 -19.98
N LEU A 209 -21.71 13.01 -21.16
CA LEU A 209 -20.35 12.54 -21.39
C LEU A 209 -19.36 13.71 -21.49
#